data_AF-A0A8S7XUF8-F1
#
_entry.id   AF-A0A8S7XUF8-F1
#
_cell.length_a   1.000
_cell.length_b   1.000
_cell.length_c   1.000
_cell.angle_alpha   90.00
_cell.angle_beta   90.00
_cell.angle_gamma   90.00
#
_symmetry.space_group_name_H-M   'P 1'
#
loop_
_entity.id
_entity.type
_entity.pdbx_description
1 polymer ?
#
loop_
_entity_poly.entity_id
_entity_poly.type
_entity_poly.pdbx_seq_one_letter_code
_entity_poly.pdbx_strand_id
1 'polypeptide(L)'
;MIKPQYSDRFVYHFTYIDNLEGIIKNGLLSTNLKSNRGIIHKDIANNEIQHRRSEMRVTCGPGGVVHDYVPFYFTKRSPMLLNVIKKKNVDQEGIIYLAIPIEAIEDKSVVFSNSSANTLTPPTFYSNADDLNKLNWDAIDSRVWIPKTEGVKQQKMAELLIHDEIPFNNFSFIVVWNLCVKTHVAQLLKKYGFNNFDVRCDSRSFDHHYFHDLNVVGRVNIVTGPKILLAKTKKYISDIKQNKPLNPRFKNIADVLEAISNNFGCIKELSDIDGLETDNPIHREDVGAHSRRVASLLNTESAFHDLSERERLVVTLAAYLHDIGKGPKSRWKDGVQKVDDTHPIKSLPMLKRILCEEIGDLSNREIRQIVTLVVYDDLVGDIIAHERNEEQMQKIIKIKSDVDMLILIAKCDMNSINTAWVKDGIDKIEELRARMYTYLEENL
;
A
#
# COMPACT_ATOMS: atom_id res chain seq x y z
N MET A 1 -3.84 5.14 40.49
CA MET A 1 -4.87 4.12 40.22
C MET A 1 -5.71 4.59 39.05
N ILE A 2 -5.62 3.87 37.94
CA ILE A 2 -6.45 4.08 36.75
C ILE A 2 -7.94 3.99 37.13
N LYS A 3 -8.75 4.88 36.53
CA LYS A 3 -10.21 4.86 36.69
C LYS A 3 -10.80 3.58 36.09
N PRO A 4 -11.76 2.90 36.75
CA PRO A 4 -12.30 1.61 36.30
C PRO A 4 -12.81 1.56 34.85
N GLN A 5 -13.27 2.68 34.30
CA GLN A 5 -13.70 2.77 32.90
C GLN A 5 -12.58 2.53 31.86
N TYR A 6 -11.31 2.53 32.29
CA TYR A 6 -10.16 2.31 31.44
C TYR A 6 -9.45 0.97 31.71
N SER A 7 -9.74 0.26 32.80
CA SER A 7 -8.88 -0.80 33.34
C SER A 7 -8.74 -2.09 32.51
N ASP A 8 -9.55 -2.24 31.45
CA ASP A 8 -9.48 -3.37 30.52
C ASP A 8 -8.97 -2.96 29.13
N ARG A 9 -8.47 -1.73 29.00
CA ARG A 9 -7.99 -1.19 27.74
C ARG A 9 -6.54 -1.57 27.50
N PHE A 10 -6.20 -1.69 26.22
CA PHE A 10 -4.83 -1.89 25.75
C PHE A 10 -4.46 -0.74 24.82
N VAL A 11 -3.17 -0.45 24.77
CA VAL A 11 -2.57 0.41 23.74
C VAL A 11 -1.68 -0.44 22.83
N TYR A 12 -1.48 0.02 21.60
CA TYR A 12 -0.94 -0.83 20.55
C TYR A 12 0.20 -0.18 19.77
N HIS A 13 1.29 -0.91 19.61
CA HIS A 13 2.35 -0.59 18.66
C HIS A 13 2.21 -1.49 17.44
N PHE A 14 2.04 -0.93 16.25
CA PHE A 14 2.08 -1.73 15.02
C PHE A 14 3.47 -1.67 14.39
N THR A 15 3.92 -2.80 13.84
CA THR A 15 5.20 -2.90 13.12
C THR A 15 5.09 -3.98 12.04
N TYR A 16 6.09 -4.08 11.17
CA TYR A 16 6.17 -5.19 10.21
C TYR A 16 6.79 -6.44 10.87
N ILE A 17 6.30 -7.61 10.48
CA ILE A 17 6.71 -8.90 11.08
C ILE A 17 8.20 -9.17 11.04
N ASP A 18 8.92 -8.65 10.03
CA ASP A 18 10.37 -8.77 9.91
C ASP A 18 11.12 -8.18 11.13
N ASN A 19 10.51 -7.22 11.84
CA ASN A 19 11.09 -6.60 13.04
C ASN A 19 10.90 -7.44 14.31
N LEU A 20 10.01 -8.44 14.31
CA LEU A 20 9.62 -9.16 15.52
C LEU A 20 10.79 -9.92 16.15
N GLU A 21 11.67 -10.55 15.35
CA GLU A 21 12.83 -11.27 15.89
C GLU A 21 13.78 -10.33 16.64
N GLY A 22 14.00 -9.12 16.12
CA GLY A 22 14.79 -8.09 16.79
C GLY A 22 14.15 -7.60 18.08
N ILE A 23 12.82 -7.44 18.09
CA ILE A 23 12.04 -7.02 19.27
C ILE A 23 12.05 -8.09 20.35
N ILE A 24 11.98 -9.38 19.99
CA ILE A 24 12.08 -10.48 20.96
C ILE A 24 13.45 -10.47 21.66
N LYS A 25 14.53 -10.21 20.92
CA LYS A 25 15.90 -10.22 21.45
C LYS A 25 16.23 -9.02 22.32
N ASN A 26 15.79 -7.83 21.92
CA ASN A 26 16.28 -6.57 22.48
C ASN A 26 15.19 -5.79 23.25
N GLY A 27 13.95 -6.26 23.23
CA GLY A 27 12.80 -5.41 23.53
C GLY A 27 12.45 -4.48 22.36
N LEU A 28 11.35 -3.76 22.49
CA LEU A 28 11.00 -2.69 21.58
C LEU A 28 11.64 -1.40 22.09
N LEU A 29 12.48 -0.79 21.26
CA LEU A 29 13.33 0.34 21.61
C LEU A 29 12.88 1.63 20.92
N SER A 30 13.11 2.77 21.58
CA SER A 30 12.90 4.11 21.02
C SER A 30 13.81 4.35 19.81
N THR A 31 13.48 5.32 18.96
CA THR A 31 14.25 5.59 17.74
C THR A 31 15.69 5.96 18.08
N ASN A 32 15.90 6.86 19.03
CA ASN A 32 17.25 7.29 19.42
C ASN A 32 18.05 6.14 20.03
N LEU A 33 17.44 5.31 20.88
CA LEU A 33 18.13 4.16 21.48
C LEU A 33 18.49 3.09 20.44
N LYS A 34 17.61 2.82 19.46
CA LYS A 34 17.92 1.92 18.34
C LYS A 34 19.12 2.41 17.53
N SER A 35 19.12 3.70 17.17
CA SER A 35 20.21 4.33 16.42
C SER A 35 21.52 4.27 17.20
N ASN A 36 21.51 4.59 18.50
CA ASN A 36 22.68 4.53 19.36
C ASN A 36 23.26 3.11 19.50
N ARG A 37 22.40 2.08 19.48
CA ARG A 37 22.80 0.67 19.55
C ARG A 37 23.11 0.04 18.19
N GLY A 38 22.97 0.77 17.07
CA GLY A 38 23.20 0.26 15.72
C GLY A 38 22.24 -0.87 15.30
N ILE A 39 21.03 -0.90 15.85
CA ILE A 39 20.04 -1.96 15.55
C ILE A 39 19.31 -1.64 14.25
N ILE A 40 19.46 -2.52 13.25
CA ILE A 40 18.78 -2.40 11.96
C ILE A 40 17.30 -2.75 12.13
N HIS A 41 16.43 -1.91 11.57
CA HIS A 41 14.97 -2.05 11.61
C HIS A 41 14.40 -1.76 10.23
N LYS A 42 13.37 -2.51 9.84
CA LYS A 42 12.60 -2.21 8.65
C LYS A 42 11.66 -1.04 8.93
N ASP A 43 12.05 0.14 8.46
CA ASP A 43 11.23 1.34 8.60
C ASP A 43 10.03 1.33 7.65
N ILE A 44 8.87 1.62 8.22
CA ILE A 44 7.59 1.78 7.54
C ILE A 44 7.02 3.19 7.77
N ALA A 45 7.72 4.05 8.50
CA ALA A 45 7.33 5.41 8.80
C ALA A 45 7.63 6.37 7.64
N ASN A 46 7.05 7.57 7.69
CA ASN A 46 7.33 8.64 6.73
C ASN A 46 8.46 9.55 7.28
N ASN A 47 9.38 9.96 6.41
CA ASN A 47 10.59 10.70 6.79
C ASN A 47 10.29 12.07 7.42
N GLU A 48 9.30 12.81 6.91
CA GLU A 48 8.91 14.11 7.50
C GLU A 48 8.32 13.95 8.90
N ILE A 49 7.58 12.85 9.13
CA ILE A 49 7.09 12.50 10.46
C ILE A 49 8.27 12.19 11.40
N GLN A 50 9.28 11.44 10.93
CA GLN A 50 10.45 11.13 11.75
C GLN A 50 11.24 12.38 12.11
N HIS A 51 11.45 13.29 11.16
CA HIS A 51 12.14 14.54 11.42
C HIS A 51 11.44 15.37 12.50
N ARG A 52 10.13 15.58 12.39
CA ARG A 52 9.36 16.31 13.42
C ARG A 52 9.45 15.66 14.81
N ARG A 53 9.42 14.32 14.86
CA ARG A 53 9.54 13.57 16.13
C ARG A 53 10.93 13.66 16.76
N SER A 54 11.97 13.86 15.96
CA SER A 54 13.33 14.06 16.46
C SER A 54 13.52 15.40 17.18
N GLU A 55 12.66 16.40 16.90
CA GLU A 55 12.76 17.75 17.44
C GLU A 55 11.66 18.09 18.45
N MET A 56 10.53 17.38 18.42
CA MET A 56 9.38 17.66 19.27
C MET A 56 9.69 17.33 20.74
N ARG A 57 9.79 18.37 21.58
CA ARG A 57 10.04 18.22 23.01
C ARG A 57 8.84 17.64 23.75
N VAL A 58 9.11 16.69 24.63
CA VAL A 58 8.16 16.19 25.62
C VAL A 58 8.25 17.06 26.87
N THR A 59 7.12 17.65 27.29
CA THR A 59 7.08 18.72 28.30
C THR A 59 6.87 18.25 29.74
N CYS A 60 6.78 16.94 29.97
CA CYS A 60 6.55 16.33 31.27
C CYS A 60 7.21 14.95 31.36
N GLY A 61 7.11 14.29 32.52
CA GLY A 61 7.75 13.00 32.75
C GLY A 61 9.27 13.08 32.57
N PRO A 62 9.91 12.09 31.90
CA PRO A 62 11.35 12.07 31.66
C PRO A 62 11.89 13.22 30.79
N GLY A 63 11.03 13.93 30.04
CA GLY A 63 11.45 15.02 29.16
C GLY A 63 12.07 14.52 27.84
N GLY A 64 13.06 15.22 27.29
CA GLY A 64 13.68 14.85 26.00
C GLY A 64 12.79 15.17 24.79
N VAL A 65 12.93 14.38 23.73
CA VAL A 65 12.16 14.50 22.48
C VAL A 65 11.35 13.23 22.22
N VAL A 66 10.35 13.31 21.34
CA VAL A 66 9.47 12.17 21.03
C VAL A 66 10.24 10.93 20.52
N HIS A 67 11.39 11.10 19.86
CA HIS A 67 12.27 9.99 19.45
C HIS A 67 12.97 9.24 20.60
N ASP A 68 12.95 9.77 21.82
CA ASP A 68 13.40 9.07 23.03
C ASP A 68 12.35 8.08 23.54
N TYR A 69 11.15 8.05 22.94
CA TYR A 69 10.04 7.22 23.38
C TYR A 69 9.62 6.18 22.34
N VAL A 70 9.14 5.04 22.84
CA VAL A 70 8.43 4.00 22.09
C VAL A 70 6.95 4.37 22.00
N PRO A 71 6.39 4.54 20.79
CA PRO A 71 4.99 4.94 20.64
C PRO A 71 4.01 3.78 20.61
N PHE A 72 2.91 3.94 21.34
CA PHE A 72 1.73 3.08 21.30
C PHE A 72 0.48 3.93 21.05
N TYR A 73 -0.38 3.50 20.14
CA TYR A 73 -1.66 4.16 19.89
C TYR A 73 -2.72 3.69 20.87
N PHE A 74 -3.54 4.62 21.35
CA PHE A 74 -4.80 4.28 22.03
C PHE A 74 -5.84 3.71 21.04
N THR A 75 -5.77 4.10 19.76
CA THR A 75 -6.64 3.57 18.72
C THR A 75 -6.08 2.29 18.09
N LYS A 76 -6.95 1.33 17.78
CA LYS A 76 -6.58 0.06 17.13
C LYS A 76 -6.25 0.23 15.65
N ARG A 77 -6.93 1.16 14.98
CA ARG A 77 -6.80 1.43 13.53
C ARG A 77 -6.56 2.92 13.31
N SER A 78 -5.28 3.27 13.25
CA SER A 78 -4.85 4.66 13.10
C SER A 78 -4.85 5.08 11.62
N PRO A 79 -5.18 6.35 11.31
CA PRO A 79 -4.92 6.95 10.01
C PRO A 79 -3.46 6.81 9.55
N MET A 80 -2.50 6.72 10.49
CA MET A 80 -1.10 6.46 10.16
C MET A 80 -0.93 5.11 9.44
N LEU A 81 -1.54 4.03 9.93
CA LEU A 81 -1.48 2.73 9.26
C LEU A 81 -2.10 2.79 7.86
N LEU A 82 -3.19 3.55 7.68
CA LEU A 82 -3.80 3.72 6.35
C LEU A 82 -2.81 4.33 5.35
N ASN A 83 -2.05 5.34 5.78
CA ASN A 83 -0.99 5.93 4.96
C ASN A 83 0.10 4.91 4.63
N VAL A 84 0.52 4.09 5.60
CA VAL A 84 1.54 3.04 5.39
C VAL A 84 1.10 2.04 4.32
N ILE A 85 -0.14 1.54 4.39
CA ILE A 85 -0.63 0.54 3.42
C ILE A 85 -0.88 1.16 2.04
N LYS A 86 -1.34 2.41 1.96
CA LYS A 86 -1.59 3.11 0.69
C LYS A 86 -0.33 3.41 -0.11
N LYS A 87 0.84 3.51 0.54
CA LYS A 87 2.14 3.59 -0.18
C LYS A 87 2.52 2.30 -0.92
N LYS A 88 1.83 1.17 -0.66
CA LYS A 88 2.07 -0.12 -1.31
C LYS A 88 3.53 -0.61 -1.19
N ASN A 89 4.24 -0.25 -0.12
CA ASN A 89 5.61 -0.70 0.14
C ASN A 89 5.70 -1.97 1.01
N VAL A 90 4.60 -2.31 1.68
CA VAL A 90 4.46 -3.52 2.48
C VAL A 90 3.07 -4.13 2.31
N ASP A 91 2.99 -5.45 2.44
CA ASP A 91 1.71 -6.15 2.53
C ASP A 91 1.13 -5.96 3.93
N GLN A 92 -0.10 -5.44 4.03
CA GLN A 92 -0.78 -5.23 5.31
C GLN A 92 -0.88 -6.51 6.14
N GLU A 93 -0.94 -7.66 5.47
CA GLU A 93 -0.96 -8.99 6.05
C GLU A 93 0.28 -9.28 6.91
N GLY A 94 1.41 -8.59 6.65
CA GLY A 94 2.63 -8.67 7.44
C GLY A 94 2.70 -7.67 8.60
N ILE A 95 1.71 -6.81 8.79
CA ILE A 95 1.65 -5.90 9.94
C ILE A 95 1.16 -6.67 11.17
N ILE A 96 1.89 -6.56 12.27
CA ILE A 96 1.55 -7.12 13.57
C ILE A 96 1.36 -6.00 14.59
N TYR A 97 0.54 -6.26 15.62
CA TYR A 97 0.36 -5.34 16.73
C TYR A 97 0.88 -5.96 18.01
N LEU A 98 1.66 -5.20 18.77
CA LEU A 98 2.11 -5.52 20.11
C LEU A 98 1.22 -4.75 21.09
N ALA A 99 0.52 -5.47 21.97
CA ALA A 99 -0.40 -4.89 22.93
C ALA A 99 0.20 -4.86 24.33
N ILE A 100 -0.02 -3.75 25.03
CA ILE A 100 0.29 -3.60 26.46
C ILE A 100 -0.94 -3.03 27.19
N PRO A 101 -1.10 -3.35 28.48
CA PRO A 101 -2.21 -2.82 29.26
C PRO A 101 -2.07 -1.30 29.43
N ILE A 102 -3.19 -0.57 29.45
CA ILE A 102 -3.17 0.89 29.64
C ILE A 102 -2.59 1.29 31.00
N GLU A 103 -2.62 0.37 31.96
CA GLU A 103 -1.96 0.39 33.29
C GLU A 103 -0.49 0.77 33.23
N ALA A 104 0.19 0.53 32.10
CA ALA A 104 1.56 0.98 31.89
C ALA A 104 1.75 2.49 32.12
N ILE A 105 0.68 3.29 31.99
CA ILE A 105 0.69 4.74 32.23
C ILE A 105 1.01 5.15 33.67
N GLU A 106 0.91 4.23 34.64
CA GLU A 106 1.24 4.50 36.04
C GLU A 106 2.76 4.50 36.28
N ASP A 107 3.54 4.00 35.34
CA ASP A 107 5.00 4.05 35.41
C ASP A 107 5.52 5.46 35.13
N LYS A 108 6.52 5.89 35.91
CA LYS A 108 7.08 7.25 35.82
C LYS A 108 7.84 7.51 34.51
N SER A 109 8.21 6.46 33.79
CA SER A 109 8.85 6.53 32.46
C SER A 109 7.84 6.76 31.33
N VAL A 110 6.54 6.77 31.64
CA VAL A 110 5.47 6.86 30.64
C VAL A 110 4.81 8.23 30.65
N VAL A 111 4.59 8.75 29.44
CA VAL A 111 3.77 9.94 29.19
C VAL A 111 2.75 9.61 28.11
N PHE A 112 1.75 10.47 27.93
CA PHE A 112 0.80 10.33 26.84
C PHE A 112 0.38 11.69 26.28
N SER A 113 -0.05 11.71 25.03
CA SER A 113 -0.47 12.91 24.33
C SER A 113 -1.97 12.89 24.02
N ASN A 114 -2.61 14.06 24.00
CA ASN A 114 -4.03 14.17 23.58
C ASN A 114 -4.23 14.09 22.05
N SER A 115 -3.16 14.09 21.26
CA SER A 115 -3.16 14.02 19.80
C SER A 115 -1.84 13.43 19.31
N SER A 116 -1.69 13.16 18.00
CA SER A 116 -0.46 12.56 17.49
C SER A 116 0.78 13.39 17.83
N ALA A 117 1.81 12.72 18.32
CA ALA A 117 3.08 13.32 18.67
C ALA A 117 3.97 13.48 17.42
N ASN A 118 3.44 14.11 16.37
CA ASN A 118 4.14 14.42 15.13
C ASN A 118 3.58 15.65 14.39
N THR A 119 2.65 16.38 15.02
CA THR A 119 2.03 17.58 14.46
C THR A 119 3.00 18.78 14.45
N LEU A 120 2.71 19.79 13.62
CA LEU A 120 3.50 21.04 13.60
C LEU A 120 3.39 21.80 14.92
N THR A 121 2.18 21.93 15.44
CA THR A 121 1.93 22.40 16.81
C THR A 121 2.00 21.20 17.74
N PRO A 122 2.94 21.14 18.69
CA PRO A 122 3.06 20.01 19.61
C PRO A 122 1.75 19.75 20.38
N PRO A 123 1.38 18.49 20.63
CA PRO A 123 0.24 18.17 21.47
C PRO A 123 0.53 18.51 22.94
N THR A 124 -0.50 18.47 23.77
CA THR A 124 -0.29 18.50 25.22
C THR A 124 0.12 17.11 25.69
N PHE A 125 1.23 17.04 26.42
CA PHE A 125 1.71 15.83 27.07
C PHE A 125 1.28 15.78 28.54
N TYR A 126 0.92 14.59 29.00
CA TYR A 126 0.48 14.32 30.36
C TYR A 126 1.28 13.17 30.96
N SER A 127 1.50 13.24 32.26
CA SER A 127 2.18 12.20 33.06
C SER A 127 1.33 11.75 34.26
N ASN A 128 0.06 12.18 34.33
CA ASN A 128 -0.89 11.77 35.36
C ASN A 128 -2.04 11.01 34.70
N ALA A 129 -2.29 9.77 35.14
CA ALA A 129 -3.37 8.92 34.65
C ALA A 129 -4.77 9.56 34.75
N ASP A 130 -4.99 10.50 35.69
CA ASP A 130 -6.25 11.21 35.79
C ASP A 130 -6.59 12.03 34.55
N ASP A 131 -5.57 12.48 33.82
CA ASP A 131 -5.67 13.25 32.58
C ASP A 131 -6.08 12.40 31.37
N LEU A 132 -6.26 11.07 31.55
CA LEU A 132 -6.88 10.23 30.52
C LEU A 132 -8.28 10.73 30.13
N ASN A 133 -8.96 11.46 31.02
CA ASN A 133 -10.25 12.10 30.72
C ASN A 133 -10.15 13.27 29.73
N LYS A 134 -8.95 13.77 29.42
CA LYS A 134 -8.71 14.85 28.44
C LYS A 134 -8.57 14.35 27.01
N LEU A 135 -8.52 13.03 26.80
CA LEU A 135 -8.46 12.43 25.47
C LEU A 135 -9.85 12.42 24.84
N ASN A 136 -9.90 12.59 23.52
CA ASN A 136 -11.12 12.42 22.74
C ASN A 136 -11.39 10.93 22.49
N TRP A 137 -11.95 10.25 23.50
CA TRP A 137 -12.27 8.82 23.42
C TRP A 137 -13.26 8.48 22.31
N ASP A 138 -14.20 9.38 22.00
CA ASP A 138 -15.14 9.19 20.88
C ASP A 138 -14.39 9.08 19.55
N ALA A 139 -13.37 9.92 19.32
CA ALA A 139 -12.53 9.84 18.13
C ALA A 139 -11.63 8.59 18.12
N ILE A 140 -11.02 8.27 19.26
CA ILE A 140 -10.13 7.11 19.44
C ILE A 140 -10.87 5.81 19.14
N ASP A 141 -12.07 5.64 19.70
CA ASP A 141 -12.90 4.44 19.60
C ASP A 141 -13.75 4.41 18.30
N SER A 142 -13.84 5.53 17.56
CA SER A 142 -14.59 5.60 16.31
C SER A 142 -14.11 4.61 15.25
N ARG A 143 -15.08 3.99 14.56
CA ARG A 143 -14.82 3.12 13.41
C ARG A 143 -14.49 3.88 12.12
N VAL A 144 -14.73 5.19 12.09
CA VAL A 144 -14.41 6.04 10.94
C VAL A 144 -12.89 6.00 10.70
N TRP A 145 -12.49 5.63 9.48
CA TRP A 145 -11.08 5.44 9.12
C TRP A 145 -10.29 6.75 9.14
N ILE A 146 -10.83 7.79 8.52
CA ILE A 146 -10.26 9.13 8.48
C ILE A 146 -11.35 10.11 8.94
N PRO A 147 -11.22 10.72 10.12
CA PRO A 147 -12.11 11.80 10.54
C PRO A 147 -12.07 12.97 9.56
N LYS A 148 -13.21 13.67 9.40
CA LYS A 148 -13.34 14.77 8.42
C LYS A 148 -12.44 15.97 8.72
N THR A 149 -12.20 16.29 9.99
CA THR A 149 -11.38 17.43 10.39
C THR A 149 -10.00 16.97 10.80
N GLU A 150 -8.97 17.73 10.42
CA GLU A 150 -7.58 17.39 10.75
C GLU A 150 -7.38 17.31 12.27
N GLY A 151 -7.97 18.22 13.05
CA GLY A 151 -7.89 18.18 14.52
C GLY A 151 -8.41 16.86 15.12
N VAL A 152 -9.57 16.37 14.67
CA VAL A 152 -10.14 15.11 15.18
C VAL A 152 -9.32 13.91 14.69
N LYS A 153 -8.78 13.96 13.48
CA LYS A 153 -7.84 12.96 12.97
C LYS A 153 -6.59 12.87 13.83
N GLN A 154 -6.03 14.01 14.25
CA GLN A 154 -4.87 14.04 15.15
C GLN A 154 -5.21 13.54 16.55
N GLN A 155 -6.37 13.90 17.10
CA GLN A 155 -6.85 13.39 18.39
C GLN A 155 -7.09 11.88 18.40
N LYS A 156 -7.62 11.32 17.30
CA LYS A 156 -7.77 9.87 17.12
C LYS A 156 -6.42 9.13 17.20
N MET A 157 -5.34 9.80 16.82
CA MET A 157 -3.97 9.29 16.85
C MET A 157 -3.23 9.68 18.13
N ALA A 158 -3.92 9.95 19.24
CA ALA A 158 -3.31 10.06 20.55
C ALA A 158 -2.40 8.86 20.86
N GLU A 159 -1.25 9.13 21.50
CA GLU A 159 -0.18 8.17 21.74
C GLU A 159 0.12 8.05 23.24
N LEU A 160 0.38 6.84 23.70
CA LEU A 160 1.13 6.53 24.91
C LEU A 160 2.60 6.34 24.51
N LEU A 161 3.51 6.96 25.26
CA LEU A 161 4.92 7.08 24.94
C LEU A 161 5.74 6.56 26.13
N ILE A 162 6.50 5.49 25.91
CA ILE A 162 7.35 4.85 26.95
C ILE A 162 8.79 5.24 26.69
N HIS A 163 9.46 5.84 27.68
CA HIS A 163 10.86 6.26 27.54
C HIS A 163 11.80 5.07 27.32
N ASP A 164 12.77 5.24 26.42
CA ASP A 164 13.82 4.28 26.05
C ASP A 164 13.36 2.94 25.47
N GLU A 165 12.80 2.05 26.28
CA GLU A 165 12.54 0.67 25.87
C GLU A 165 11.41 0.01 26.64
N ILE A 166 10.84 -1.03 26.01
CA ILE A 166 9.95 -1.97 26.66
C ILE A 166 10.43 -3.41 26.40
N PRO A 167 10.77 -4.17 27.46
CA PRO A 167 11.13 -5.58 27.34
C PRO A 167 10.00 -6.41 26.75
N PHE A 168 10.34 -7.47 26.01
CA PHE A 168 9.35 -8.31 25.35
C PHE A 168 8.33 -8.94 26.33
N ASN A 169 8.76 -9.25 27.55
CA ASN A 169 7.93 -9.85 28.60
C ASN A 169 6.76 -8.96 29.04
N ASN A 170 6.80 -7.66 28.73
CA ASN A 170 5.76 -6.71 29.11
C ASN A 170 4.58 -6.70 28.12
N PHE A 171 4.73 -7.33 26.94
CA PHE A 171 3.63 -7.46 25.99
C PHE A 171 2.60 -8.49 26.47
N SER A 172 1.32 -8.12 26.43
CA SER A 172 0.23 -9.02 26.83
C SER A 172 -0.12 -10.03 25.73
N PHE A 173 -0.14 -9.58 24.48
CA PHE A 173 -0.44 -10.40 23.32
C PHE A 173 0.01 -9.73 22.02
N ILE A 174 0.08 -10.52 20.93
CA ILE A 174 0.33 -10.05 19.57
C ILE A 174 -0.93 -10.26 18.72
N VAL A 175 -1.38 -9.24 18.01
CA VAL A 175 -2.47 -9.37 17.02
C VAL A 175 -1.86 -9.51 15.63
N VAL A 176 -2.35 -10.48 14.86
CA VAL A 176 -1.91 -10.77 13.49
C VAL A 176 -3.08 -10.90 12.52
N TRP A 177 -2.77 -10.82 11.22
CA TRP A 177 -3.77 -10.78 10.15
C TRP A 177 -4.60 -12.08 10.03
N ASN A 178 -3.98 -13.25 10.09
CA ASN A 178 -4.67 -14.54 9.91
C ASN A 178 -3.93 -15.69 10.61
N LEU A 179 -4.48 -16.91 10.50
CA LEU A 179 -3.94 -18.12 11.11
C LEU A 179 -2.55 -18.51 10.57
N CYS A 180 -2.27 -18.23 9.30
CA CYS A 180 -0.95 -18.50 8.70
C CYS A 180 0.12 -17.66 9.40
N VAL A 181 -0.11 -16.35 9.53
CA VAL A 181 0.80 -15.45 10.23
C VAL A 181 0.90 -15.81 11.72
N LYS A 182 -0.21 -16.18 12.37
CA LYS A 182 -0.22 -16.65 13.76
C LYS A 182 0.72 -17.85 13.95
N THR A 183 0.67 -18.81 13.05
CA THR A 183 1.51 -20.01 13.09
C THR A 183 2.98 -19.65 12.97
N HIS A 184 3.32 -18.77 12.02
CA HIS A 184 4.69 -18.29 11.83
C HIS A 184 5.21 -17.53 13.07
N VAL A 185 4.42 -16.60 13.61
CA VAL A 185 4.76 -15.84 14.83
C VAL A 185 4.95 -16.77 16.02
N ALA A 186 4.04 -17.73 16.25
CA ALA A 186 4.15 -18.69 17.35
C ALA A 186 5.42 -19.55 17.26
N GLN A 187 5.80 -19.97 16.05
CA GLN A 187 7.06 -20.71 15.84
C GLN A 187 8.28 -19.85 16.15
N LEU A 188 8.28 -18.58 15.72
CA LEU A 188 9.36 -17.65 16.03
C LEU A 188 9.47 -17.40 17.54
N LEU A 189 8.35 -17.20 18.24
CA LEU A 189 8.31 -17.02 19.69
C LEU A 189 8.87 -18.25 20.42
N LYS A 190 8.44 -19.45 20.02
CA LYS A 190 8.95 -20.72 20.56
C LYS A 190 10.46 -20.87 20.42
N LYS A 191 11.05 -20.45 19.28
CA LYS A 191 12.50 -20.45 19.06
C LYS A 191 13.27 -19.64 20.12
N TYR A 192 12.65 -18.60 20.68
CA TYR A 192 13.23 -17.73 21.71
C TYR A 192 12.70 -17.99 23.13
N GLY A 193 12.04 -19.14 23.37
CA GLY A 193 11.58 -19.54 24.70
C GLY A 193 10.17 -19.07 25.08
N PHE A 194 9.47 -18.35 24.20
CA PHE A 194 8.11 -17.85 24.43
C PHE A 194 7.04 -18.86 24.01
N ASN A 195 7.01 -20.02 24.66
CA ASN A 195 6.20 -21.17 24.23
C ASN A 195 4.68 -20.96 24.26
N ASN A 196 4.19 -20.14 25.20
CA ASN A 196 2.75 -19.94 25.45
C ASN A 196 2.33 -18.47 25.33
N PHE A 197 3.11 -17.67 24.59
CA PHE A 197 2.76 -16.27 24.40
C PHE A 197 1.49 -16.14 23.57
N ASP A 198 0.59 -15.25 23.97
CA ASP A 198 -0.72 -15.12 23.36
C ASP A 198 -0.64 -14.42 21.98
N VAL A 199 -0.96 -15.15 20.93
CA VAL A 199 -1.03 -14.65 19.55
C VAL A 199 -2.46 -14.77 19.04
N ARG A 200 -3.05 -13.66 18.65
CA ARG A 200 -4.48 -13.52 18.32
C ARG A 200 -4.68 -13.16 16.85
N CYS A 201 -5.61 -13.85 16.19
CA CYS A 201 -5.95 -13.59 14.78
C CYS A 201 -7.45 -13.69 14.49
N ASP A 202 -8.28 -13.79 15.54
CA ASP A 202 -9.74 -13.88 15.40
C ASP A 202 -10.28 -12.58 14.82
N SER A 203 -10.94 -12.67 13.67
CA SER A 203 -11.51 -11.50 13.02
C SER A 203 -12.62 -10.88 13.85
N ARG A 204 -13.43 -11.66 14.58
CA ARG A 204 -14.57 -11.11 15.34
C ARG A 204 -14.10 -10.19 16.46
N SER A 205 -13.06 -10.59 17.17
CA SER A 205 -12.52 -9.85 18.32
C SER A 205 -11.53 -8.76 17.92
N PHE A 206 -10.88 -8.88 16.75
CA PHE A 206 -9.78 -7.99 16.34
C PHE A 206 -9.99 -7.31 14.98
N ASP A 207 -11.21 -7.27 14.47
CA ASP A 207 -11.59 -6.60 13.20
C ASP A 207 -11.15 -5.13 13.13
N HIS A 208 -11.05 -4.49 14.27
CA HIS A 208 -10.76 -3.05 14.38
C HIS A 208 -9.29 -2.68 14.28
N HIS A 209 -8.39 -3.62 13.98
CA HIS A 209 -6.96 -3.31 13.82
C HIS A 209 -6.66 -2.95 12.36
N TYR A 210 -7.15 -3.76 11.43
CA TYR A 210 -6.77 -3.64 10.03
C TYR A 210 -7.80 -2.88 9.18
N PHE A 211 -7.36 -2.42 8.01
CA PHE A 211 -8.21 -1.89 6.95
C PHE A 211 -8.54 -3.00 5.96
N HIS A 212 -9.81 -3.34 5.86
CA HIS A 212 -10.34 -4.33 4.93
C HIS A 212 -11.70 -3.86 4.43
N ASP A 213 -12.16 -4.43 3.32
CA ASP A 213 -13.49 -4.17 2.80
C ASP A 213 -14.53 -4.62 3.84
N LEU A 214 -15.35 -3.66 4.29
CA LEU A 214 -16.38 -3.87 5.30
C LEU A 214 -17.67 -4.44 4.69
N ASN A 215 -17.77 -4.51 3.36
CA ASN A 215 -18.95 -5.00 2.65
C ASN A 215 -18.87 -6.50 2.33
N VAL A 216 -17.77 -7.17 2.68
CA VAL A 216 -17.55 -8.59 2.42
C VAL A 216 -17.34 -9.36 3.71
N VAL A 217 -17.71 -10.64 3.71
CA VAL A 217 -17.48 -11.52 4.85
C VAL A 217 -16.00 -11.91 4.90
N GLY A 218 -15.35 -11.60 6.03
CA GLY A 218 -13.93 -11.89 6.25
C GLY A 218 -13.04 -10.67 6.01
N ARG A 219 -11.72 -10.90 6.01
CA ARG A 219 -10.72 -9.83 5.80
C ARG A 219 -10.25 -9.84 4.35
N VAL A 220 -10.81 -8.94 3.54
CA VAL A 220 -10.33 -8.66 2.18
C VAL A 220 -9.62 -7.32 2.18
N ASN A 221 -8.33 -7.34 1.86
CA ASN A 221 -7.49 -6.15 1.91
C ASN A 221 -7.97 -5.08 0.92
N ILE A 222 -7.95 -3.81 1.34
CA ILE A 222 -8.33 -2.67 0.50
C ILE A 222 -7.20 -2.18 -0.40
N VAL A 223 -5.97 -2.65 -0.18
CA VAL A 223 -4.80 -2.34 -1.00
C VAL A 223 -4.02 -3.63 -1.21
N THR A 224 -3.55 -3.89 -2.43
CA THR A 224 -2.70 -5.06 -2.67
C THR A 224 -1.25 -4.72 -2.36
N GLY A 225 -0.64 -5.45 -1.43
CA GLY A 225 0.77 -5.30 -1.10
C GLY A 225 1.71 -5.78 -2.22
N PRO A 226 2.97 -5.33 -2.21
CA PRO A 226 3.89 -5.54 -3.33
C PRO A 226 4.34 -7.00 -3.47
N LYS A 227 4.48 -7.75 -2.37
CA LYS A 227 4.88 -9.17 -2.44
C LYS A 227 3.74 -10.01 -3.01
N ILE A 228 2.51 -9.77 -2.55
CA ILE A 228 1.32 -10.48 -3.03
C ILE A 228 1.08 -10.15 -4.50
N LEU A 229 1.13 -8.87 -4.90
CA LEU A 229 0.93 -8.46 -6.29
C LEU A 229 1.95 -9.15 -7.20
N LEU A 230 3.24 -9.07 -6.87
CA LEU A 230 4.32 -9.70 -7.66
C LEU A 230 4.13 -11.22 -7.80
N ALA A 231 3.81 -11.90 -6.70
CA ALA A 231 3.61 -13.35 -6.71
C ALA A 231 2.41 -13.76 -7.58
N LYS A 232 1.31 -13.01 -7.49
CA LYS A 232 0.11 -13.22 -8.31
C LYS A 232 0.40 -12.94 -9.78
N THR A 233 1.03 -11.82 -10.11
CA THR A 233 1.39 -11.47 -11.48
C THR A 233 2.27 -12.54 -12.11
N LYS A 234 3.32 -13.00 -11.42
CA LYS A 234 4.18 -14.10 -11.91
C LYS A 234 3.40 -15.39 -12.16
N LYS A 235 2.50 -15.76 -11.24
CA LYS A 235 1.63 -16.93 -11.41
C LYS A 235 0.77 -16.79 -12.66
N TYR A 236 0.07 -15.68 -12.83
CA TYR A 236 -0.81 -15.44 -13.98
C TYR A 236 -0.05 -15.40 -15.30
N ILE A 237 1.13 -14.77 -15.35
CA ILE A 237 2.00 -14.82 -16.53
C ILE A 237 2.37 -16.26 -16.88
N SER A 238 2.70 -17.09 -15.89
CA SER A 238 3.03 -18.49 -16.13
C SER A 238 1.82 -19.29 -16.63
N ASP A 239 0.66 -19.10 -16.00
CA ASP A 239 -0.59 -19.73 -16.41
C ASP A 239 -0.93 -19.38 -17.87
N ILE A 240 -0.86 -18.10 -18.24
CA ILE A 240 -1.21 -17.64 -19.59
C ILE A 240 -0.26 -18.22 -20.64
N LYS A 241 1.05 -18.27 -20.35
CA LYS A 241 2.04 -18.88 -21.26
C LYS A 241 1.76 -20.36 -21.53
N GLN A 242 1.19 -21.08 -20.57
CA GLN A 242 0.86 -22.50 -20.69
C GLN A 242 -0.50 -22.76 -21.35
N ASN A 243 -1.37 -21.75 -21.43
CA ASN A 243 -2.76 -21.90 -21.89
C ASN A 243 -3.07 -20.93 -23.04
N LYS A 244 -2.23 -20.91 -24.07
CA LYS A 244 -2.48 -20.10 -25.28
C LYS A 244 -3.74 -20.56 -26.03
N PRO A 245 -4.47 -19.64 -26.68
CA PRO A 245 -5.71 -19.99 -27.37
C PRO A 245 -5.47 -20.98 -28.51
N LEU A 246 -6.33 -21.99 -28.60
CA LEU A 246 -6.37 -22.92 -29.74
C LEU A 246 -7.09 -22.31 -30.95
N ASN A 247 -8.18 -21.58 -30.70
CA ASN A 247 -9.00 -20.92 -31.72
C ASN A 247 -9.23 -19.45 -31.31
N PRO A 248 -8.22 -18.58 -31.49
CA PRO A 248 -8.36 -17.18 -31.09
C PRO A 248 -9.33 -16.43 -31.99
N ARG A 249 -10.10 -15.50 -31.41
CA ARG A 249 -10.99 -14.60 -32.16
C ARG A 249 -10.20 -13.59 -33.01
N PHE A 250 -9.10 -13.10 -32.47
CA PHE A 250 -8.17 -12.17 -33.13
C PHE A 250 -6.86 -12.87 -33.40
N LYS A 251 -6.35 -12.75 -34.63
CA LYS A 251 -5.14 -13.47 -35.06
C LYS A 251 -3.90 -13.08 -34.24
N ASN A 252 -3.76 -11.80 -33.92
CA ASN A 252 -2.60 -11.22 -33.21
C ASN A 252 -2.95 -9.85 -32.61
N ILE A 253 -1.97 -9.15 -32.05
CA ILE A 253 -2.15 -7.83 -31.41
C ILE A 253 -2.65 -6.77 -32.41
N ALA A 254 -2.17 -6.77 -33.66
CA ALA A 254 -2.58 -5.77 -34.65
C ALA A 254 -4.07 -5.91 -34.99
N ASP A 255 -4.54 -7.15 -35.18
CA ASP A 255 -5.94 -7.48 -35.48
C ASP A 255 -6.90 -7.04 -34.36
N VAL A 256 -6.55 -7.30 -33.09
CA VAL A 256 -7.37 -6.85 -31.96
C VAL A 256 -7.33 -5.32 -31.80
N LEU A 257 -6.21 -4.66 -32.08
CA LEU A 257 -6.13 -3.19 -32.02
C LEU A 257 -6.97 -2.52 -33.12
N GLU A 258 -6.98 -3.09 -34.33
CA GLU A 258 -7.87 -2.65 -35.40
C GLU A 258 -9.34 -2.82 -34.98
N ALA A 259 -9.70 -3.97 -34.39
CA ALA A 259 -11.04 -4.20 -33.87
C ALA A 259 -11.44 -3.21 -32.76
N ILE A 260 -10.54 -2.91 -31.81
CA ILE A 260 -10.76 -1.91 -30.74
C ILE A 260 -10.97 -0.52 -31.33
N SER A 261 -10.21 -0.14 -32.36
CA SER A 261 -10.34 1.17 -33.01
C SER A 261 -11.70 1.37 -33.69
N ASN A 262 -12.27 0.28 -34.23
CA ASN A 262 -13.60 0.28 -34.86
C ASN A 262 -14.73 0.16 -33.83
N ASN A 263 -14.53 -0.65 -32.78
CA ASN A 263 -15.48 -0.86 -31.70
C ASN A 263 -14.73 -1.15 -30.39
N PHE A 264 -14.66 -0.15 -29.51
CA PHE A 264 -13.98 -0.26 -28.22
C PHE A 264 -14.48 -1.44 -27.38
N GLY A 265 -15.80 -1.67 -27.37
CA GLY A 265 -16.43 -2.78 -26.65
C GLY A 265 -16.30 -4.14 -27.31
N CYS A 266 -15.41 -4.32 -28.31
CA CYS A 266 -15.23 -5.61 -28.98
C CYS A 266 -14.70 -6.71 -28.05
N ILE A 267 -14.00 -6.34 -26.97
CA ILE A 267 -13.60 -7.21 -25.85
C ILE A 267 -14.56 -6.97 -24.69
N LYS A 268 -15.00 -8.05 -24.04
CA LYS A 268 -15.93 -7.98 -22.90
C LYS A 268 -15.49 -6.97 -21.84
N GLU A 269 -14.24 -7.02 -21.38
CA GLU A 269 -13.77 -6.14 -20.31
C GLU A 269 -13.64 -4.67 -20.71
N LEU A 270 -13.43 -4.38 -22.00
CA LEU A 270 -13.51 -3.01 -22.51
C LEU A 270 -14.97 -2.53 -22.54
N SER A 271 -15.90 -3.38 -22.98
CA SER A 271 -17.33 -3.08 -22.89
C SER A 271 -17.80 -2.88 -21.44
N ASP A 272 -17.20 -3.59 -20.49
CA ASP A 272 -17.55 -3.53 -19.07
C ASP A 272 -17.11 -2.21 -18.38
N ILE A 273 -16.18 -1.47 -18.99
CA ILE A 273 -15.70 -0.15 -18.53
C ILE A 273 -16.17 1.01 -19.42
N ASP A 274 -16.75 0.74 -20.59
CA ASP A 274 -17.23 1.78 -21.49
C ASP A 274 -18.47 2.48 -20.91
N GLY A 275 -18.41 3.80 -20.74
CA GLY A 275 -19.47 4.56 -20.08
C GLY A 275 -19.61 4.24 -18.58
N LEU A 276 -18.54 3.73 -17.96
CA LEU A 276 -18.44 3.57 -16.52
C LEU A 276 -18.04 4.91 -15.88
N GLU A 277 -19.02 5.65 -15.38
CA GLU A 277 -18.80 6.90 -14.65
C GLU A 277 -17.91 6.69 -13.42
N THR A 278 -17.16 7.72 -13.03
CA THR A 278 -16.30 7.71 -11.84
C THR A 278 -16.64 8.88 -10.91
N ASP A 279 -16.64 8.62 -9.60
CA ASP A 279 -16.75 9.65 -8.57
C ASP A 279 -15.41 10.33 -8.24
N ASN A 280 -14.33 9.90 -8.89
CA ASN A 280 -13.00 10.44 -8.68
C ASN A 280 -12.92 11.86 -9.25
N PRO A 281 -12.78 12.90 -8.41
CA PRO A 281 -12.88 14.30 -8.83
C PRO A 281 -11.76 14.76 -9.77
N ILE A 282 -10.72 13.94 -9.94
CA ILE A 282 -9.58 14.26 -10.79
C ILE A 282 -9.86 13.88 -12.26
N HIS A 283 -10.74 12.92 -12.51
CA HIS A 283 -11.13 12.56 -13.88
C HIS A 283 -12.28 13.44 -14.37
N ARG A 284 -12.29 13.70 -15.68
CA ARG A 284 -13.34 14.49 -16.36
C ARG A 284 -14.23 13.65 -17.27
N GLU A 285 -13.91 12.37 -17.39
CA GLU A 285 -14.53 11.43 -18.34
C GLU A 285 -14.74 10.06 -17.68
N ASP A 286 -15.51 9.19 -18.33
CA ASP A 286 -15.71 7.81 -17.88
C ASP A 286 -14.44 6.96 -18.04
N VAL A 287 -14.38 5.81 -17.38
CA VAL A 287 -13.19 4.93 -17.37
C VAL A 287 -12.81 4.45 -18.77
N GLY A 288 -13.78 4.16 -19.64
CA GLY A 288 -13.53 3.74 -21.03
C GLY A 288 -13.00 4.88 -21.90
N ALA A 289 -13.59 6.08 -21.77
CA ALA A 289 -13.11 7.27 -22.45
C ALA A 289 -11.67 7.63 -22.04
N HIS A 290 -11.38 7.56 -20.74
CA HIS A 290 -10.03 7.73 -20.18
C HIS A 290 -9.04 6.75 -20.84
N SER A 291 -9.38 5.47 -20.90
CA SER A 291 -8.53 4.44 -21.51
C SER A 291 -8.23 4.71 -23.00
N ARG A 292 -9.23 5.19 -23.76
CA ARG A 292 -9.01 5.61 -25.16
C ARG A 292 -8.11 6.82 -25.26
N ARG A 293 -8.25 7.78 -24.35
CA ARG A 293 -7.42 8.98 -24.32
C ARG A 293 -5.96 8.63 -24.01
N VAL A 294 -5.69 7.81 -23.00
CA VAL A 294 -4.34 7.31 -22.69
C VAL A 294 -3.70 6.64 -23.91
N ALA A 295 -4.43 5.74 -24.58
CA ALA A 295 -3.94 5.09 -25.80
C ALA A 295 -3.66 6.10 -26.93
N SER A 296 -4.49 7.14 -27.10
CA SER A 296 -4.27 8.17 -28.13
C SER A 296 -3.02 9.01 -27.87
N LEU A 297 -2.72 9.31 -26.60
CA LEU A 297 -1.58 10.13 -26.20
C LEU A 297 -0.23 9.47 -26.50
N LEU A 298 -0.18 8.13 -26.61
CA LEU A 298 1.05 7.42 -26.98
C LEU A 298 1.67 7.98 -28.27
N ASN A 299 0.85 8.28 -29.28
CA ASN A 299 1.34 8.80 -30.56
C ASN A 299 1.98 10.19 -30.47
N THR A 300 1.75 10.92 -29.38
CA THR A 300 2.30 12.27 -29.16
C THR A 300 3.68 12.24 -28.51
N GLU A 301 4.11 11.09 -28.00
CA GLU A 301 5.37 10.93 -27.26
C GLU A 301 6.48 10.45 -28.19
N SER A 302 7.63 11.14 -28.21
CA SER A 302 8.78 10.75 -29.04
C SER A 302 9.27 9.32 -28.72
N ALA A 303 9.30 8.98 -27.43
CA ALA A 303 9.72 7.66 -26.95
C ALA A 303 8.85 6.52 -27.50
N PHE A 304 7.60 6.76 -27.89
CA PHE A 304 6.77 5.74 -28.55
C PHE A 304 7.28 5.41 -29.95
N HIS A 305 7.79 6.41 -30.68
CA HIS A 305 8.30 6.23 -32.04
C HIS A 305 9.68 5.54 -32.06
N ASP A 306 10.42 5.61 -30.95
CA ASP A 306 11.70 4.91 -30.76
C ASP A 306 11.53 3.41 -30.48
N LEU A 307 10.33 2.96 -30.06
CA LEU A 307 10.03 1.55 -29.83
C LEU A 307 9.96 0.77 -31.15
N SER A 308 10.26 -0.54 -31.09
CA SER A 308 10.02 -1.42 -32.24
C SER A 308 8.52 -1.51 -32.56
N GLU A 309 8.18 -1.90 -33.79
CA GLU A 309 6.78 -2.06 -34.20
C GLU A 309 5.98 -2.98 -33.27
N ARG A 310 6.57 -4.11 -32.86
CA ARG A 310 5.91 -5.04 -31.91
C ARG A 310 5.73 -4.43 -30.53
N GLU A 311 6.69 -3.63 -30.06
CA GLU A 311 6.58 -2.96 -28.75
C GLU A 311 5.54 -1.84 -28.77
N ARG A 312 5.41 -1.10 -29.88
CA ARG A 312 4.31 -0.14 -30.07
C ARG A 312 2.95 -0.84 -29.97
N LEU A 313 2.77 -1.97 -30.65
CA LEU A 313 1.53 -2.76 -30.55
C LEU A 313 1.26 -3.22 -29.11
N VAL A 314 2.28 -3.71 -28.40
CA VAL A 314 2.16 -4.17 -27.00
C VAL A 314 1.73 -3.04 -26.07
N VAL A 315 2.41 -1.88 -26.12
CA VAL A 315 2.11 -0.77 -25.21
C VAL A 315 0.76 -0.12 -25.53
N THR A 316 0.36 -0.07 -26.80
CA THR A 316 -0.98 0.40 -27.19
C THR A 316 -2.07 -0.52 -26.67
N LEU A 317 -1.92 -1.85 -26.80
CA LEU A 317 -2.89 -2.79 -26.23
C LEU A 317 -2.95 -2.67 -24.70
N ALA A 318 -1.80 -2.57 -24.03
CA ALA A 318 -1.76 -2.36 -22.59
C ALA A 318 -2.42 -1.05 -22.16
N ALA A 319 -2.25 0.05 -22.91
CA ALA A 319 -2.90 1.33 -22.61
C ALA A 319 -4.42 1.25 -22.69
N TYR A 320 -5.00 0.50 -23.63
CA TYR A 320 -6.44 0.25 -23.64
C TYR A 320 -6.91 -0.60 -22.45
N LEU A 321 -6.06 -1.52 -21.99
CA LEU A 321 -6.41 -2.50 -20.97
C LEU A 321 -6.05 -2.07 -19.52
N HIS A 322 -5.28 -1.01 -19.31
CA HIS A 322 -4.71 -0.68 -17.98
C HIS A 322 -5.80 -0.61 -16.88
N ASP A 323 -6.96 -0.06 -17.23
CA ASP A 323 -8.04 0.21 -16.31
C ASP A 323 -9.15 -0.86 -16.26
N ILE A 324 -9.04 -1.99 -16.97
CA ILE A 324 -10.09 -3.03 -16.98
C ILE A 324 -10.42 -3.56 -15.59
N GLY A 325 -9.42 -3.54 -14.69
CA GLY A 325 -9.58 -3.93 -13.29
C GLY A 325 -10.56 -3.06 -12.50
N LYS A 326 -10.98 -1.90 -13.03
CA LYS A 326 -12.04 -1.04 -12.49
C LYS A 326 -13.44 -1.52 -12.86
N GLY A 327 -13.59 -2.37 -13.88
CA GLY A 327 -14.84 -3.00 -14.27
C GLY A 327 -15.17 -4.27 -13.47
N PRO A 328 -16.35 -4.89 -13.71
CA PRO A 328 -17.42 -4.38 -14.55
C PRO A 328 -18.31 -3.34 -13.87
N LYS A 329 -19.07 -2.56 -14.65
CA LYS A 329 -20.06 -1.59 -14.14
C LYS A 329 -21.00 -2.16 -13.06
N SER A 330 -21.40 -3.43 -13.22
CA SER A 330 -22.31 -4.12 -12.30
C SER A 330 -21.76 -4.35 -10.89
N ARG A 331 -20.44 -4.21 -10.69
CA ARG A 331 -19.83 -4.35 -9.35
C ARG A 331 -19.99 -3.09 -8.49
N TRP A 332 -20.29 -1.97 -9.11
CA TRP A 332 -20.38 -0.68 -8.45
C TRP A 332 -21.80 -0.42 -8.01
N LYS A 333 -21.97 -0.07 -6.73
CA LYS A 333 -23.25 0.41 -6.23
C LYS A 333 -23.62 1.67 -7.00
N ASP A 334 -24.83 1.68 -7.55
CA ASP A 334 -25.37 2.75 -8.41
C ASP A 334 -24.64 2.93 -9.77
N GLY A 335 -23.76 1.99 -10.13
CA GLY A 335 -23.05 2.00 -11.42
C GLY A 335 -21.94 3.05 -11.54
N VAL A 336 -21.53 3.68 -10.43
CA VAL A 336 -20.47 4.70 -10.38
C VAL A 336 -19.21 4.14 -9.73
N GLN A 337 -18.11 4.16 -10.48
CA GLN A 337 -16.80 3.70 -10.04
C GLN A 337 -16.25 4.57 -8.92
N LYS A 338 -15.79 3.93 -7.83
CA LYS A 338 -15.08 4.57 -6.73
C LYS A 338 -13.59 4.25 -6.80
N VAL A 339 -12.75 5.14 -6.26
CA VAL A 339 -11.29 4.92 -6.12
C VAL A 339 -11.02 3.50 -5.61
N ASP A 340 -10.24 2.73 -6.38
CA ASP A 340 -9.95 1.32 -6.13
C ASP A 340 -8.45 1.03 -6.20
N ASP A 341 -7.80 1.01 -5.05
CA ASP A 341 -6.39 0.65 -4.91
C ASP A 341 -6.11 -0.85 -5.22
N THR A 342 -7.14 -1.64 -5.55
CA THR A 342 -7.03 -3.07 -5.90
C THR A 342 -7.36 -3.37 -7.36
N HIS A 343 -7.62 -2.36 -8.21
CA HIS A 343 -7.85 -2.60 -9.63
C HIS A 343 -6.70 -3.39 -10.33
N PRO A 344 -5.40 -3.24 -9.97
CA PRO A 344 -4.34 -3.97 -10.67
C PRO A 344 -4.36 -5.48 -10.40
N ILE A 345 -4.70 -5.92 -9.18
CA ILE A 345 -4.85 -7.37 -8.91
C ILE A 345 -6.13 -7.92 -9.54
N LYS A 346 -7.18 -7.10 -9.69
CA LYS A 346 -8.46 -7.47 -10.31
C LYS A 346 -8.36 -7.60 -11.83
N SER A 347 -7.39 -6.95 -12.48
CA SER A 347 -7.15 -7.10 -13.92
C SER A 347 -6.51 -8.46 -14.27
N LEU A 348 -5.81 -9.13 -13.35
CA LEU A 348 -5.16 -10.43 -13.61
C LEU A 348 -6.09 -11.54 -14.16
N PRO A 349 -7.26 -11.85 -13.55
CA PRO A 349 -8.18 -12.82 -14.14
C PRO A 349 -8.74 -12.39 -15.50
N MET A 350 -8.92 -11.09 -15.72
CA MET A 350 -9.39 -10.53 -16.99
C MET A 350 -8.34 -10.68 -18.09
N LEU A 351 -7.09 -10.31 -17.80
CA LEU A 351 -5.95 -10.53 -18.68
C LEU A 351 -5.77 -12.00 -19.01
N LYS A 352 -5.98 -12.90 -18.04
CA LYS A 352 -5.94 -14.34 -18.29
C LYS A 352 -6.96 -14.74 -19.35
N ARG A 353 -8.22 -14.31 -19.20
CA ARG A 353 -9.28 -14.60 -20.16
C ARG A 353 -8.92 -14.05 -21.54
N ILE A 354 -8.62 -12.76 -21.65
CA ILE A 354 -8.31 -12.08 -22.92
C ILE A 354 -7.15 -12.78 -23.64
N LEU A 355 -6.04 -13.04 -22.95
CA LEU A 355 -4.81 -13.57 -23.54
C LEU A 355 -4.81 -15.09 -23.74
N CYS A 356 -5.71 -15.83 -23.07
CA CYS A 356 -5.87 -17.28 -23.28
C CYS A 356 -7.00 -17.63 -24.26
N GLU A 357 -7.94 -16.72 -24.52
CA GLU A 357 -9.15 -17.01 -25.30
C GLU A 357 -9.27 -16.16 -26.58
N GLU A 358 -8.89 -14.88 -26.55
CA GLU A 358 -9.22 -13.97 -27.65
C GLU A 358 -8.07 -13.69 -28.61
N ILE A 359 -6.83 -13.60 -28.14
CA ILE A 359 -5.70 -13.09 -28.97
C ILE A 359 -4.68 -14.19 -29.26
N GLY A 360 -4.47 -14.49 -30.55
CA GLY A 360 -3.50 -15.45 -31.06
C GLY A 360 -2.07 -14.90 -31.19
N ASP A 361 -1.14 -15.79 -31.57
CA ASP A 361 0.24 -15.47 -31.95
C ASP A 361 1.05 -14.61 -30.96
N LEU A 362 0.73 -14.72 -29.66
CA LEU A 362 1.46 -14.02 -28.61
C LEU A 362 2.73 -14.79 -28.21
N SER A 363 3.88 -14.12 -28.31
CA SER A 363 5.13 -14.61 -27.74
C SER A 363 5.10 -14.57 -26.21
N ASN A 364 5.96 -15.37 -25.58
CA ASN A 364 6.11 -15.34 -24.12
C ASN A 364 6.62 -13.99 -23.60
N ARG A 365 7.27 -13.20 -24.45
CA ARG A 365 7.73 -11.84 -24.14
C ARG A 365 6.55 -10.87 -24.12
N GLU A 366 5.72 -10.87 -25.16
CA GLU A 366 4.53 -10.02 -25.28
C GLU A 366 3.54 -10.30 -24.14
N ILE A 367 3.27 -11.57 -23.81
CA ILE A 367 2.41 -11.94 -22.66
C ILE A 367 2.93 -11.31 -21.36
N ARG A 368 4.24 -11.43 -21.10
CA ARG A 368 4.83 -10.86 -19.88
C ARG A 368 4.72 -9.34 -19.89
N GLN A 369 5.01 -8.69 -21.03
CA GLN A 369 4.99 -7.24 -21.16
C GLN A 369 3.56 -6.70 -20.98
N ILE A 370 2.57 -7.22 -21.70
CA ILE A 370 1.16 -6.78 -21.57
C ILE A 370 0.68 -6.91 -20.12
N VAL A 371 0.88 -8.07 -19.49
CA VAL A 371 0.44 -8.28 -18.10
C VAL A 371 1.17 -7.36 -17.14
N THR A 372 2.48 -7.13 -17.33
CA THR A 372 3.25 -6.24 -16.45
C THR A 372 2.80 -4.79 -16.60
N LEU A 373 2.62 -4.33 -17.83
CA LEU A 373 2.21 -2.96 -18.14
C LEU A 373 0.82 -2.63 -17.59
N VAL A 374 -0.13 -3.57 -17.67
CA VAL A 374 -1.49 -3.37 -17.15
C VAL A 374 -1.57 -3.48 -15.63
N VAL A 375 -0.72 -4.28 -14.98
CA VAL A 375 -0.78 -4.50 -13.53
C VAL A 375 0.08 -3.51 -12.73
N TYR A 376 0.99 -2.81 -13.41
CA TYR A 376 1.90 -1.84 -12.80
C TYR A 376 1.85 -0.49 -13.53
N ASP A 377 0.70 -0.17 -14.11
CA ASP A 377 0.40 1.10 -14.76
C ASP A 377 0.57 2.29 -13.80
N ASP A 378 0.17 2.12 -12.53
CA ASP A 378 0.29 3.12 -11.47
C ASP A 378 1.71 3.24 -10.86
N LEU A 379 2.61 2.29 -11.13
CA LEU A 379 3.85 2.13 -10.37
C LEU A 379 4.79 3.33 -10.51
N VAL A 380 4.98 3.82 -11.74
CA VAL A 380 5.91 4.94 -11.99
C VAL A 380 5.39 6.23 -11.36
N GLY A 381 4.08 6.51 -11.48
CA GLY A 381 3.45 7.65 -10.82
C GLY A 381 3.60 7.57 -9.30
N ASP A 382 3.33 6.39 -8.72
CA ASP A 382 3.47 6.15 -7.28
C ASP A 382 4.92 6.28 -6.78
N ILE A 383 5.92 5.86 -7.55
CA ILE A 383 7.34 6.02 -7.19
C ILE A 383 7.69 7.51 -7.09
N ILE A 384 7.23 8.31 -8.04
CA ILE A 384 7.61 9.71 -8.19
C ILE A 384 6.87 10.62 -7.21
N ALA A 385 5.59 10.33 -6.97
CA ALA A 385 4.70 11.21 -6.21
C ALA A 385 4.32 10.69 -4.81
N HIS A 386 4.45 9.38 -4.56
CA HIS A 386 3.87 8.73 -3.37
C HIS A 386 4.84 7.84 -2.59
N GLU A 387 6.15 8.04 -2.81
CA GLU A 387 7.23 7.34 -2.08
C GLU A 387 7.15 5.80 -2.20
N ARG A 388 6.61 5.27 -3.32
CA ARG A 388 6.63 3.82 -3.58
C ARG A 388 8.05 3.39 -3.95
N ASN A 389 8.50 2.25 -3.43
CA ASN A 389 9.88 1.80 -3.58
C ASN A 389 10.17 1.36 -5.03
N GLU A 390 11.21 1.94 -5.65
CA GLU A 390 11.61 1.61 -7.03
C GLU A 390 12.12 0.17 -7.21
N GLU A 391 12.55 -0.50 -6.14
CA GLU A 391 12.88 -1.94 -6.15
C GLU A 391 11.72 -2.82 -6.67
N GLN A 392 10.48 -2.34 -6.58
CA GLN A 392 9.33 -3.02 -7.17
C GLN A 392 9.44 -3.07 -8.71
N MET A 393 9.90 -1.98 -9.34
CA MET A 393 10.13 -1.89 -10.77
C MET A 393 11.28 -2.81 -11.19
N GLN A 394 12.39 -2.79 -10.44
CA GLN A 394 13.55 -3.68 -10.65
C GLN A 394 13.15 -5.17 -10.70
N LYS A 395 12.18 -5.59 -9.88
CA LYS A 395 11.71 -6.99 -9.82
C LYS A 395 10.91 -7.44 -11.04
N ILE A 396 10.34 -6.51 -11.82
CA ILE A 396 9.44 -6.82 -12.94
C ILE A 396 10.05 -6.55 -14.32
N ILE A 397 11.00 -5.60 -14.42
CA ILE A 397 11.70 -5.31 -15.66
C ILE A 397 12.72 -6.40 -16.03
N LYS A 398 12.96 -6.52 -17.33
CA LYS A 398 13.92 -7.48 -17.91
C LYS A 398 14.82 -6.86 -18.98
N ILE A 399 14.35 -5.82 -19.67
CA ILE A 399 15.06 -5.14 -20.76
C ILE A 399 14.72 -3.65 -20.74
N LYS A 400 15.53 -2.83 -21.42
CA LYS A 400 15.34 -1.36 -21.47
C LYS A 400 13.94 -0.96 -21.95
N SER A 401 13.41 -1.64 -22.97
CA SER A 401 12.07 -1.34 -23.48
C SER A 401 10.93 -1.61 -22.47
N ASP A 402 11.15 -2.40 -21.42
CA ASP A 402 10.17 -2.51 -20.33
C ASP A 402 10.09 -1.22 -19.51
N VAL A 403 11.24 -0.60 -19.25
CA VAL A 403 11.35 0.67 -18.54
C VAL A 403 10.66 1.76 -19.35
N ASP A 404 10.97 1.82 -20.65
CA ASP A 404 10.39 2.82 -21.55
C ASP A 404 8.88 2.69 -21.65
N MET A 405 8.34 1.47 -21.83
CA MET A 405 6.90 1.26 -21.94
C MET A 405 6.15 1.52 -20.62
N LEU A 406 6.73 1.18 -19.46
CA LEU A 406 6.14 1.50 -18.14
C LEU A 406 6.07 3.02 -17.92
N ILE A 407 7.18 3.72 -18.22
CA ILE A 407 7.22 5.19 -18.15
C ILE A 407 6.23 5.79 -19.13
N LEU A 408 6.13 5.26 -20.34
CA LEU A 408 5.26 5.79 -21.38
C LEU A 408 3.78 5.70 -20.99
N ILE A 409 3.29 4.56 -20.50
CA ILE A 409 1.91 4.42 -20.03
C ILE A 409 1.65 5.38 -18.87
N ALA A 410 2.54 5.42 -17.87
CA ALA A 410 2.36 6.31 -16.72
C ALA A 410 2.35 7.80 -17.12
N LYS A 411 3.21 8.20 -18.05
CA LYS A 411 3.22 9.57 -18.61
C LYS A 411 1.90 9.89 -19.31
N CYS A 412 1.42 9.00 -20.18
CA CYS A 412 0.16 9.21 -20.90
C CYS A 412 -1.04 9.23 -19.95
N ASP A 413 -1.06 8.37 -18.93
CA ASP A 413 -2.08 8.34 -17.90
C ASP A 413 -2.09 9.65 -17.09
N MET A 414 -0.94 10.08 -16.55
CA MET A 414 -0.82 11.35 -15.85
C MET A 414 -1.20 12.56 -16.73
N ASN A 415 -0.76 12.60 -18.00
CA ASN A 415 -1.09 13.66 -18.95
C ASN A 415 -2.58 13.70 -19.31
N SER A 416 -3.25 12.54 -19.31
CA SER A 416 -4.69 12.49 -19.49
C SER A 416 -5.43 13.13 -18.31
N ILE A 417 -4.83 13.19 -17.13
CA ILE A 417 -5.48 13.77 -15.95
C ILE A 417 -5.07 15.24 -15.78
N ASN A 418 -3.76 15.49 -15.68
CA ASN A 418 -3.18 16.80 -15.49
C ASN A 418 -1.77 16.88 -16.09
N THR A 419 -1.62 17.67 -17.15
CA THR A 419 -0.35 17.84 -17.86
C THR A 419 0.75 18.48 -17.01
N ALA A 420 0.41 19.24 -15.96
CA ALA A 420 1.38 19.81 -15.05
C ALA A 420 2.14 18.72 -14.25
N TRP A 421 1.50 17.59 -13.95
CA TRP A 421 2.16 16.52 -13.18
C TRP A 421 3.36 15.93 -13.92
N VAL A 422 3.24 15.72 -15.23
CA VAL A 422 4.37 15.23 -16.04
C VAL A 422 5.39 16.34 -16.23
N LYS A 423 4.96 17.58 -16.49
CA LYS A 423 5.87 18.72 -16.66
C LYS A 423 6.73 18.96 -15.42
N ASP A 424 6.13 18.95 -14.24
CA ASP A 424 6.81 19.23 -12.98
C ASP A 424 7.59 17.99 -12.47
N GLY A 425 7.24 16.79 -12.95
CA GLY A 425 7.86 15.53 -12.59
C GLY A 425 8.89 14.99 -13.58
N ILE A 426 9.14 15.67 -14.71
CA ILE A 426 9.92 15.11 -15.83
C ILE A 426 11.34 14.73 -15.42
N ASP A 427 12.02 15.55 -14.64
CA ASP A 427 13.39 15.28 -14.18
C ASP A 427 13.41 14.00 -13.33
N LYS A 428 12.44 13.84 -12.42
CA LYS A 428 12.31 12.61 -11.60
C LYS A 428 12.00 11.38 -12.44
N ILE A 429 11.21 11.51 -13.51
CA ILE A 429 10.93 10.42 -14.46
C ILE A 429 12.21 9.97 -15.16
N GLU A 430 13.00 10.91 -15.69
CA GLU A 430 14.21 10.60 -16.43
C GLU A 430 15.34 10.11 -15.52
N GLU A 431 15.46 10.64 -14.30
CA GLU A 431 16.35 10.10 -13.28
C GLU A 431 15.98 8.66 -12.92
N LEU A 432 14.68 8.34 -12.76
CA LEU A 432 14.22 6.97 -12.55
C LEU A 432 14.59 6.08 -13.74
N ARG A 433 14.39 6.54 -14.98
CA ARG A 433 14.79 5.81 -16.19
C ARG A 433 16.28 5.45 -16.16
N ALA A 434 17.14 6.43 -15.87
CA ALA A 434 18.59 6.25 -15.80
C ALA A 434 18.99 5.22 -14.72
N ARG A 435 18.38 5.29 -13.53
CA ARG A 435 18.61 4.31 -12.47
C ARG A 435 18.17 2.90 -12.87
N MET A 436 17.02 2.76 -13.53
CA MET A 436 16.56 1.44 -14.01
C MET A 436 17.43 0.88 -15.12
N TYR A 437 17.98 1.72 -16.01
CA TYR A 437 18.96 1.30 -17.02
C TYR A 437 20.25 0.82 -16.41
N THR A 438 20.78 1.57 -15.44
CA THR A 438 21.98 1.19 -14.68
C THR A 438 21.76 -0.16 -13.99
N TYR A 439 20.62 -0.32 -13.32
CA TYR A 439 20.26 -1.60 -12.68
C TYR A 439 20.26 -2.78 -13.68
N LEU A 440 19.67 -2.60 -14.87
CA LEU A 440 19.65 -3.62 -15.91
C LEU A 440 21.05 -3.98 -16.40
N GLU A 441 21.93 -2.98 -16.59
CA GLU A 441 23.32 -3.18 -17.05
C GLU A 441 24.18 -3.90 -16.00
N GLU A 442 23.88 -3.72 -14.71
CA GLU A 442 24.62 -4.32 -13.61
C GLU A 442 24.14 -5.73 -13.21
N ASN A 443 22.87 -6.07 -13.47
CA ASN A 443 22.21 -7.25 -12.86
C ASN A 443 21.61 -8.26 -13.86
N LEU A 444 21.58 -7.98 -15.17
CA LEU A 444 21.05 -8.85 -16.21
C LEU A 444 22.00 -8.91 -17.41
#